data_AF-A0A3P6RNT7-F1
#
_entry.id   AF-A0A3P6RNT7-F1
#
_cell.length_a   1.000
_cell.length_b   1.000
_cell.length_c   1.000
_cell.angle_alpha   90.00
_cell.angle_beta   90.00
_cell.angle_gamma   90.00
#
_symmetry.space_group_name_H-M   'P 1'
#
loop_
_entity.id
_entity.type
_entity.pdbx_description
1 polymer ?
#
loop_
_entity_poly.entity_id
_entity_poly.type
_entity_poly.pdbx_seq_one_letter_code
_entity_poly.pdbx_strand_id
1 'polypeptide(L)'
;MVSAGTPCFGRAVTIQRFYFNPNTRKCQAFQYYGCNGNGNNFATLQSCQDHCLNAVDTVCGGAAALMDPNQQPQRCSGNVPCPAGYICNPEQFCCPTTETACSAPMSRGNVCSGSPLRTMWYYDPSQGKCIQFAYNGR
;
A
#
# COMPACT_ATOMS: atom_id res chain seq x y z
N MET A 1 9.22 -12.97 7.35
CA MET A 1 8.99 -13.63 8.65
C MET A 1 8.50 -12.60 9.66
N VAL A 2 7.57 -12.95 10.55
CA VAL A 2 7.05 -12.06 11.60
C VAL A 2 7.93 -12.15 12.86
N SER A 3 8.12 -11.05 13.58
CA SER A 3 8.76 -11.05 14.90
C SER A 3 7.71 -10.89 16.00
N ALA A 4 7.55 -11.92 16.84
CA ALA A 4 6.72 -11.87 18.04
C ALA A 4 7.27 -10.91 19.10
N GLY A 5 8.53 -10.47 18.95
CA GLY A 5 9.18 -9.56 19.88
C GLY A 5 9.49 -10.21 21.23
N THR A 6 9.70 -9.38 22.25
CA THR A 6 10.01 -9.78 23.63
C THR A 6 9.13 -9.01 24.63
N PRO A 7 8.92 -9.53 25.85
CA PRO A 7 8.34 -8.78 26.95
C PRO A 7 9.07 -7.45 27.19
N CYS A 8 8.33 -6.35 27.29
CA CYS A 8 8.92 -5.05 27.64
C CYS A 8 9.31 -5.02 29.13
N PHE A 9 10.58 -4.78 29.44
CA PHE A 9 11.06 -4.56 30.81
C PHE A 9 10.58 -5.63 31.83
N GLY A 10 10.55 -6.89 31.42
CA GLY A 10 10.11 -8.00 32.28
C GLY A 10 8.60 -8.07 32.54
N ARG A 11 7.79 -7.18 31.94
CA ARG A 11 6.33 -7.28 31.98
C ARG A 11 5.83 -8.12 30.82
N ALA A 12 5.26 -9.27 31.13
CA ALA A 12 4.61 -10.13 30.14
C ALA A 12 3.28 -9.48 29.71
N VAL A 13 3.28 -8.94 28.49
CA VAL A 13 2.07 -8.43 27.83
C VAL A 13 1.90 -9.24 26.55
N THR A 14 0.73 -9.83 26.36
CA THR A 14 0.40 -10.55 25.13
C THR A 14 -0.65 -9.77 24.38
N ILE A 15 -0.28 -9.21 23.24
CA ILE A 15 -1.16 -8.39 22.39
C ILE A 15 -1.45 -9.16 21.11
N GLN A 16 -2.72 -9.32 20.77
CA GLN A 16 -3.08 -9.85 19.45
C GLN A 16 -2.76 -8.79 18.40
N ARG A 17 -1.96 -9.18 17.41
CA ARG A 17 -1.59 -8.37 16.25
C ARG A 17 -1.80 -9.19 14.99
N PHE A 18 -1.73 -8.54 13.85
CA PHE A 18 -1.88 -9.16 12.55
C PHE A 18 -0.58 -9.01 11.75
N TYR A 19 -0.24 -10.02 10.97
CA TYR A 19 0.91 -10.00 10.07
C TYR A 19 0.49 -10.55 8.71
N PHE A 20 1.16 -10.09 7.67
CA PHE A 20 0.99 -10.63 6.33
C PHE A 20 1.88 -11.86 6.13
N ASN A 21 1.25 -12.96 5.73
CA ASN A 21 1.92 -14.19 5.32
C ASN A 21 2.04 -14.22 3.79
N PRO A 22 3.25 -14.05 3.22
CA PRO A 22 3.43 -14.01 1.78
C PRO A 22 3.19 -15.37 1.10
N ASN A 23 3.37 -16.49 1.81
CA ASN A 23 3.18 -17.83 1.25
C ASN A 23 1.70 -18.14 1.01
N THR A 24 0.83 -17.69 1.91
CA THR A 24 -0.63 -17.88 1.81
C THR A 24 -1.34 -16.66 1.22
N ARG A 25 -0.62 -15.54 1.04
CA ARG A 25 -1.16 -14.21 0.72
C ARG A 25 -2.36 -13.85 1.60
N LYS A 26 -2.22 -14.03 2.92
CA LYS A 26 -3.28 -13.70 3.89
C LYS A 26 -2.70 -12.94 5.07
N CYS A 27 -3.49 -12.03 5.61
CA CYS A 27 -3.23 -11.46 6.92
C CYS A 27 -3.73 -12.41 8.00
N GLN A 28 -2.85 -12.77 8.93
CA GLN A 28 -3.10 -13.75 9.97
C GLN A 28 -2.80 -13.14 11.35
N ALA A 29 -3.54 -13.56 12.36
CA ALA A 29 -3.29 -13.12 13.73
C ALA A 29 -2.04 -13.81 14.30
N PHE A 30 -1.30 -13.09 15.14
CA PHE A 30 -0.20 -13.61 15.95
C PHE A 30 -0.14 -12.90 17.30
N GLN A 31 0.60 -13.49 18.24
CA GLN A 31 0.85 -12.88 19.55
C GLN A 31 2.12 -12.03 19.50
N TYR A 32 2.00 -10.78 19.95
CA TYR A 32 3.09 -9.84 20.10
C TYR A 32 3.37 -9.58 21.58
N TYR A 33 4.63 -9.68 21.99
CA TYR A 33 5.03 -9.60 23.40
C TYR A 33 5.34 -8.19 23.91
N GLY A 34 5.07 -7.17 23.08
CA GLY A 34 5.08 -5.77 23.50
C GLY A 34 6.29 -4.96 23.06
N CYS A 35 7.49 -5.57 22.94
CA CYS A 35 8.72 -4.88 22.53
C CYS A 35 9.42 -5.61 21.38
N ASN A 36 10.28 -4.93 20.62
CA ASN A 36 11.13 -5.51 19.57
C ASN A 36 10.40 -6.27 18.44
N GLY A 37 9.23 -5.77 18.03
CA GLY A 37 8.54 -6.27 16.83
C GLY A 37 9.18 -5.75 15.55
N ASN A 38 8.88 -6.36 14.40
CA ASN A 38 9.25 -5.82 13.09
C ASN A 38 8.04 -5.17 12.41
N GLY A 39 8.25 -4.51 11.26
CA GLY A 39 7.20 -3.78 10.53
C GLY A 39 6.06 -4.64 9.97
N ASN A 40 6.17 -5.97 10.02
CA ASN A 40 5.08 -6.89 9.68
C ASN A 40 4.19 -7.16 10.92
N ASN A 41 3.70 -6.08 11.54
CA ASN A 41 2.93 -6.09 12.78
C ASN A 41 1.88 -4.98 12.74
N PHE A 42 0.63 -5.37 12.60
CA PHE A 42 -0.51 -4.50 12.41
C PHE A 42 -1.50 -4.65 13.56
N ALA A 43 -2.13 -3.54 13.96
CA ALA A 43 -3.08 -3.55 15.08
C ALA A 43 -4.40 -4.25 14.71
N THR A 44 -4.84 -4.15 13.46
CA THR A 44 -6.11 -4.73 12.99
C THR A 44 -5.91 -5.55 11.73
N LEU A 45 -6.80 -6.54 11.50
CA LEU A 45 -6.81 -7.31 10.26
C LEU A 45 -6.92 -6.38 9.05
N GLN A 46 -7.86 -5.44 9.11
CA GLN A 46 -8.10 -4.44 8.07
C GLN A 46 -6.82 -3.65 7.77
N SER A 47 -6.12 -3.12 8.78
CA SER A 47 -4.85 -2.41 8.54
C SER A 47 -3.77 -3.28 7.90
N CYS A 48 -3.73 -4.58 8.18
CA CYS A 48 -2.82 -5.49 7.50
C CYS A 48 -3.25 -5.72 6.04
N GLN A 49 -4.54 -5.93 5.78
CA GLN A 49 -5.06 -6.15 4.42
C GLN A 49 -4.90 -4.88 3.57
N ASP A 50 -5.23 -3.74 4.15
CA ASP A 50 -5.00 -2.41 3.58
C ASP A 50 -3.54 -2.03 3.48
N HIS A 51 -2.61 -2.80 4.04
CA HIS A 51 -1.19 -2.58 3.82
C HIS A 51 -0.64 -3.56 2.79
N CYS A 52 -0.99 -4.84 2.90
CA CYS A 52 -0.33 -5.92 2.16
C CYS A 52 -1.17 -6.61 1.08
N LEU A 53 -2.49 -6.38 1.01
CA LEU A 53 -3.39 -7.10 0.10
C LEU A 53 -4.12 -6.25 -0.95
N ASN A 54 -4.33 -4.95 -0.75
CA ASN A 54 -5.07 -4.20 -1.78
C ASN A 54 -4.22 -4.04 -3.04
N ALA A 55 -4.70 -4.63 -4.14
CA ALA A 55 -4.09 -4.69 -5.46
C ALA A 55 -4.19 -3.37 -6.25
N VAL A 56 -4.24 -2.22 -5.56
CA VAL A 56 -4.53 -0.92 -6.20
C VAL A 56 -3.44 -0.50 -7.18
N ASP A 57 -2.23 -1.05 -7.02
CA ASP A 57 -1.11 -0.86 -7.95
C ASP A 57 -1.38 -1.40 -9.37
N THR A 58 -2.36 -2.28 -9.55
CA THR A 58 -2.67 -2.87 -10.87
C THR A 58 -3.86 -2.23 -11.57
N VAL A 59 -4.67 -1.43 -10.87
CA VAL A 59 -5.92 -0.86 -11.42
C VAL A 59 -5.62 0.17 -12.52
N CYS A 60 -4.58 0.98 -12.33
CA CYS A 60 -4.21 2.05 -13.26
C CYS A 60 -2.81 1.85 -13.85
N GLY A 61 -2.42 0.59 -14.09
CA GLY A 61 -1.14 0.28 -14.75
C GLY A 61 0.09 0.77 -13.97
N GLY A 62 0.05 0.73 -12.64
CA GLY A 62 1.12 1.20 -11.76
C GLY A 62 0.91 2.61 -11.19
N ALA A 63 -0.08 3.37 -11.68
CA ALA A 63 -0.50 4.61 -11.04
C ALA A 63 -1.49 4.33 -9.89
N ALA A 64 -1.48 5.18 -8.86
CA ALA A 64 -2.44 5.08 -7.76
C ALA A 64 -3.83 5.53 -8.23
N ALA A 65 -4.82 4.65 -8.15
CA ALA A 65 -6.22 5.00 -8.40
C ALA A 65 -6.72 6.04 -7.37
N LEU A 66 -7.74 6.81 -7.74
CA LEU A 66 -8.45 7.66 -6.78
C LEU A 66 -9.12 6.79 -5.73
N MET A 67 -9.01 7.14 -4.44
CA MET A 67 -9.66 6.40 -3.34
C MET A 67 -10.92 7.11 -2.89
N ASP A 68 -11.94 6.35 -2.52
CA ASP A 68 -13.15 6.83 -1.86
C ASP A 68 -12.95 7.02 -0.33
N PRO A 69 -13.92 7.57 0.41
CA PRO A 69 -13.83 7.72 1.86
C PRO A 69 -13.64 6.41 2.65
N ASN A 70 -13.93 5.26 2.03
CA ASN A 70 -13.76 3.93 2.61
C ASN A 70 -12.43 3.27 2.18
N GLN A 71 -11.51 4.05 1.61
CA GLN A 71 -10.19 3.59 1.14
C GLN A 71 -10.26 2.54 0.02
N GLN A 72 -11.33 2.54 -0.77
CA GLN A 72 -11.48 1.68 -1.94
C GLN A 72 -11.27 2.49 -3.23
N PRO A 73 -10.76 1.87 -4.31
CA PRO A 73 -10.66 2.53 -5.60
C PRO A 73 -12.02 3.08 -6.06
N GLN A 74 -12.09 4.38 -6.30
CA GLN A 74 -13.31 5.06 -6.70
C GLN A 74 -13.77 4.54 -8.06
N ARG A 75 -15.03 4.08 -8.09
CA ARG A 75 -15.65 3.56 -9.32
C ARG A 75 -16.26 4.70 -10.13
N CYS A 76 -16.28 4.53 -11.44
CA CYS A 76 -16.89 5.46 -12.39
C CYS A 76 -17.86 4.73 -13.32
N SER A 77 -18.82 5.49 -13.86
CA SER A 77 -19.80 4.99 -14.82
C SER A 77 -20.24 6.13 -15.74
N GLY A 78 -21.03 5.82 -16.79
CA GLY A 78 -21.56 6.87 -17.68
C GLY A 78 -22.35 7.97 -16.98
N ASN A 79 -22.93 7.67 -15.80
CA ASN A 79 -23.67 8.62 -14.98
C ASN A 79 -22.83 9.21 -13.82
N VAL A 80 -21.67 8.62 -13.51
CA VAL A 80 -20.79 9.05 -12.41
C VAL A 80 -19.41 9.30 -13.00
N PRO A 81 -19.15 10.53 -13.50
CA PRO A 81 -17.86 10.88 -14.07
C PRO A 81 -16.78 10.98 -12.98
N CYS A 82 -15.54 10.76 -13.37
CA CYS A 82 -14.39 11.01 -12.50
C CYS A 82 -14.17 12.52 -12.30
N PRO A 83 -13.64 12.94 -11.14
CA PRO A 83 -13.29 14.34 -10.90
C PRO A 83 -12.13 14.81 -11.78
N ALA A 84 -11.89 16.12 -11.81
CA ALA A 84 -10.81 16.73 -12.59
C ALA A 84 -9.45 16.08 -12.28
N GLY A 85 -8.67 15.81 -13.33
CA GLY A 85 -7.38 15.13 -13.22
C GLY A 85 -7.47 13.60 -13.21
N TYR A 86 -8.67 13.02 -13.37
CA TYR A 86 -8.88 11.57 -13.45
C TYR A 86 -9.73 11.19 -14.67
N ILE A 87 -9.47 10.00 -15.21
CA ILE A 87 -10.18 9.38 -16.34
C ILE A 87 -10.71 8.02 -15.93
N CYS A 88 -11.86 7.64 -16.48
CA CYS A 88 -12.47 6.34 -16.23
C CYS A 88 -11.80 5.27 -17.08
N ASN A 89 -11.22 4.25 -16.46
CA ASN A 89 -10.61 3.11 -17.17
C ASN A 89 -11.69 2.08 -17.60
N PRO A 90 -11.36 1.10 -18.47
CA PRO A 90 -12.30 0.04 -18.88
C PRO A 90 -12.84 -0.81 -17.71
N GLU A 91 -12.07 -0.97 -16.64
CA GLU A 91 -12.44 -1.68 -15.41
C GLU A 91 -13.37 -0.86 -14.50
N GLN A 92 -13.80 0.33 -14.93
CA GLN A 92 -14.73 1.23 -14.23
C GLN A 92 -14.15 1.84 -12.94
N PHE A 93 -12.88 2.20 -12.95
CA PHE A 93 -12.17 2.91 -11.88
C PHE A 93 -11.61 4.24 -12.36
N CYS A 94 -11.58 5.22 -11.46
CA CYS A 94 -10.98 6.53 -11.71
C CYS A 94 -9.45 6.47 -11.57
N CYS A 95 -8.77 6.55 -12.71
CA CYS A 95 -7.32 6.57 -12.82
C CYS A 95 -6.80 7.98 -13.09
N PRO A 96 -5.67 8.38 -12.49
CA PRO A 96 -5.13 9.72 -12.72
C PRO A 96 -4.73 9.90 -14.19
N THR A 97 -4.89 11.12 -14.70
CA THR A 97 -4.28 11.51 -15.98
C THR A 97 -2.75 11.49 -15.87
N THR A 98 -2.07 11.49 -17.01
CA THR A 98 -0.60 11.59 -17.07
C THR A 98 -0.08 12.81 -16.34
N GLU A 99 -0.75 13.96 -16.47
CA GLU A 99 -0.38 15.20 -15.77
C GLU A 99 -0.51 15.08 -14.25
N THR A 100 -1.63 14.55 -13.77
CA THR A 100 -1.86 14.29 -12.33
C THR A 100 -0.84 13.29 -11.78
N ALA A 101 -0.55 12.21 -12.54
CA ALA A 101 0.39 11.19 -12.12
C ALA A 101 1.85 11.69 -12.08
N CYS A 102 2.28 12.45 -13.09
CA CYS A 102 3.65 13.00 -13.15
C CYS A 102 3.88 14.14 -12.15
N SER A 103 2.82 14.85 -11.76
CA SER A 103 2.89 15.92 -10.76
C SER A 103 2.77 15.40 -9.33
N ALA A 104 2.32 14.15 -9.15
CA ALA A 104 2.23 13.53 -7.83
C ALA A 104 3.64 13.31 -7.25
N PRO A 105 3.86 13.53 -5.93
CA PRO A 105 5.15 13.30 -5.32
C PRO A 105 5.56 11.82 -5.39
N MET A 106 6.86 11.55 -5.50
CA MET A 106 7.39 10.19 -5.41
C MET A 106 7.00 9.57 -4.06
N SER A 107 6.21 8.51 -4.10
CA SER A 107 5.97 7.66 -2.94
C SER A 107 6.76 6.37 -3.08
N ARG A 108 7.69 6.10 -2.15
CA ARG A 108 8.36 4.79 -2.06
C ARG A 108 7.42 3.67 -1.65
N GLY A 109 6.25 4.04 -1.16
CA GLY A 109 5.32 3.10 -0.57
C GLY A 109 5.82 2.49 0.73
N ASN A 110 5.02 1.60 1.28
CA ASN A 110 5.31 0.89 2.51
C ASN A 110 5.89 -0.50 2.26
N VAL A 111 6.76 -0.93 3.18
CA VAL A 111 7.40 -2.24 3.11
C VAL A 111 6.41 -3.34 3.49
N CYS A 112 6.24 -4.31 2.59
CA CYS A 112 5.57 -5.58 2.86
C CYS A 112 6.61 -6.71 2.96
N SER A 113 6.56 -7.50 4.03
CA SER A 113 7.52 -8.59 4.24
C SER A 113 7.41 -9.66 3.14
N GLY A 114 8.46 -9.79 2.33
CA GLY A 114 8.52 -10.78 1.24
C GLY A 114 8.05 -10.26 -0.11
N SER A 115 7.65 -9.00 -0.21
CA SER A 115 7.48 -8.33 -1.52
C SER A 115 8.85 -7.96 -2.07
N PRO A 116 9.20 -8.38 -3.31
CA PRO A 116 10.43 -7.92 -3.94
C PRO A 116 10.32 -6.41 -4.18
N LEU A 117 11.38 -5.67 -3.84
CA LEU A 117 11.51 -4.26 -4.22
C LEU A 117 11.43 -4.16 -5.74
N ARG A 118 10.50 -3.35 -6.23
CA ARG A 118 10.32 -3.12 -7.68
C ARG A 118 11.04 -1.84 -8.06
N THR A 119 11.71 -1.83 -9.21
CA THR A 119 12.21 -0.59 -9.78
C THR A 119 11.06 0.12 -10.50
N MET A 120 10.66 1.27 -9.97
CA MET A 120 9.64 2.14 -10.56
C MET A 120 10.28 3.45 -11.02
N TRP A 121 9.57 4.20 -11.86
CA TRP A 121 10.03 5.48 -12.39
C TRP A 121 9.17 6.61 -11.87
N TYR A 122 9.81 7.75 -11.58
CA TYR A 122 9.17 8.99 -11.17
C TYR A 122 9.76 10.15 -11.95
N TYR A 123 8.92 11.10 -12.36
CA TYR A 123 9.37 12.32 -13.03
C TYR A 123 9.79 13.36 -11.99
N ASP A 124 11.08 13.67 -11.91
CA ASP A 124 11.59 14.71 -11.02
C ASP A 124 11.51 16.08 -11.71
N PRO A 125 10.61 16.99 -11.27
CA PRO A 125 10.44 18.29 -11.91
C PRO A 125 11.62 19.23 -11.65
N SER A 126 12.40 19.03 -10.58
CA SER A 126 13.60 19.83 -10.29
C SER A 126 14.75 19.53 -11.27
N GLN A 127 14.78 18.29 -11.78
CA GLN A 127 15.79 17.81 -12.71
C GLN A 127 15.27 17.67 -14.15
N GLY A 128 13.96 17.84 -14.37
CA GLY A 128 13.30 17.66 -15.67
C GLY A 128 13.43 16.25 -16.26
N LYS A 129 13.63 15.22 -15.43
CA LYS A 129 13.95 13.86 -15.90
C LYS A 129 13.25 12.76 -15.10
N CYS A 130 12.99 11.63 -15.75
CA CYS A 130 12.53 10.42 -15.07
C CYS A 130 13.68 9.75 -14.33
N ILE A 131 13.54 9.56 -13.02
CA ILE A 131 14.48 8.86 -12.17
C ILE A 131 13.89 7.54 -11.67
N GLN A 132 14.74 6.54 -11.51
CA GLN A 132 14.35 5.26 -10.92
C GLN A 132 14.32 5.36 -9.40
N PHE A 133 13.39 4.65 -8.77
CA PHE A 133 13.36 4.48 -7.33
C PHE A 133 12.96 3.05 -6.93
N ALA A 134 13.41 2.64 -5.75
CA ALA A 134 12.98 1.40 -5.14
C ALA A 134 11.57 1.58 -4.58
N TYR A 135 10.61 0.89 -5.19
CA TYR A 135 9.24 0.82 -4.75
C TYR A 135 9.05 -0.37 -3.82
N ASN A 136 8.57 -0.08 -2.62
CA ASN A 136 8.38 -1.05 -1.55
C ASN A 136 7.16 -1.97 -1.77
N GLY A 137 6.41 -1.74 -2.85
CA GLY A 137 5.30 -2.58 -3.28
C GLY A 137 3.93 -2.15 -2.75
N ARG A 138 3.81 -0.92 -2.24
CA ARG A 138 2.54 -0.18 -2.06
C ARG A 138 2.75 1.28 -1.68
#